data_AF-A0A2K4X7V3-F1
#
_entry.id   AF-A0A2K4X7V3-F1
#
_cell.length_a   1.000
_cell.length_b   1.000
_cell.length_c   1.000
_cell.angle_alpha   90.00
_cell.angle_beta   90.00
_cell.angle_gamma   90.00
#
_symmetry.space_group_name_H-M   'P 1'
#
loop_
_entity.id
_entity.type
_entity.pdbx_description
1 polymer ?
#
loop_
_entity_poly.entity_id
_entity_poly.type
_entity_poly.pdbx_seq_one_letter_code
_entity_poly.pdbx_strand_id
1 'polypeptide(L)'
;MKQGLGIRLIICSSFLSLLIACSDTNNTREWLLKNDNLYYKNTAVDWRVESVDGCKTCVITQDVAYQPEGMSSYNTLIQNQNWVAVHELSKTNVIRLKMPYQTPYLYVERVKGKTLTLFDQQQNHSIKIGEVTSVNFNNQHFNILIKSFEEVDKQSVALPRRATLEFIALKID
;
A
#
# COMPACT_ATOMS: atom_id res chain seq x y z
N MET A 1 4.03 79.40 -18.51
CA MET A 1 5.24 79.82 -17.78
C MET A 1 5.37 78.94 -16.53
N LYS A 2 6.58 78.36 -16.33
CA LYS A 2 7.31 78.01 -15.08
C LYS A 2 6.49 77.86 -13.78
N GLN A 3 6.68 76.91 -12.86
CA GLN A 3 7.73 75.94 -12.44
C GLN A 3 6.98 75.00 -11.43
N GLY A 4 7.27 73.73 -11.15
CA GLY A 4 8.56 73.05 -10.98
C GLY A 4 8.89 72.89 -9.48
N LEU A 5 8.62 71.72 -8.89
CA LEU A 5 9.23 71.09 -7.69
C LEU A 5 8.38 69.81 -7.40
N GLY A 6 8.80 68.55 -7.42
CA GLY A 6 10.09 67.92 -7.19
C GLY A 6 10.11 67.28 -5.79
N ILE A 7 9.93 65.95 -5.68
CA ILE A 7 10.47 65.07 -4.62
C ILE A 7 10.41 63.61 -5.10
N ARG A 8 11.37 62.83 -4.61
CA ARG A 8 11.98 61.60 -5.09
C ARG A 8 11.30 60.30 -4.62
N LEU A 9 11.58 59.24 -5.38
CA LEU A 9 11.83 57.83 -4.99
C LEU A 9 10.75 57.07 -4.18
N ILE A 10 10.35 55.90 -4.70
CA ILE A 10 10.70 54.59 -4.12
C ILE A 10 10.57 53.54 -5.24
N ILE A 11 11.70 52.91 -5.54
CA ILE A 11 11.79 51.66 -6.29
C ILE A 11 11.43 50.56 -5.27
N CYS A 12 10.29 49.90 -5.47
CA CYS A 12 9.95 48.65 -4.77
C CYS A 12 9.46 47.69 -5.87
N SER A 13 10.35 46.87 -6.41
CA SER A 13 10.46 45.47 -5.98
C SER A 13 9.16 44.71 -6.17
N SER A 14 8.93 44.26 -7.40
CA SER A 14 8.08 43.10 -7.67
C SER A 14 8.68 42.26 -8.80
N PHE A 15 9.97 41.94 -8.64
CA PHE A 15 10.53 40.66 -9.11
C PHE A 15 9.92 39.53 -8.27
N LEU A 16 8.61 39.30 -8.41
CA LEU A 16 7.91 38.23 -7.71
C LEU A 16 6.73 37.71 -8.54
N SER A 17 7.01 37.26 -9.76
CA SER A 17 6.08 36.41 -10.52
C SER A 17 6.76 35.23 -11.21
N LEU A 18 8.05 34.98 -10.92
CA LEU A 18 8.80 33.79 -11.34
C LEU A 18 8.81 32.69 -10.26
N LEU A 19 7.69 32.54 -9.56
CA LEU A 19 7.37 31.34 -8.77
C LEU A 19 6.04 30.77 -9.24
N ILE A 20 5.93 30.53 -10.55
CA ILE A 20 5.31 29.27 -10.97
C ILE A 20 6.39 28.23 -10.70
N ALA A 21 6.58 27.92 -9.40
CA ALA A 21 7.03 26.60 -9.04
C ALA A 21 6.13 25.65 -9.83
N CYS A 22 6.74 24.73 -10.57
CA CYS A 22 6.05 23.55 -11.04
C CYS A 22 5.28 23.00 -9.84
N SER A 23 3.99 23.33 -9.76
CA SER A 23 3.07 22.61 -8.92
C SER A 23 3.09 21.24 -9.54
N ASP A 24 3.93 20.37 -9.00
CA ASP A 24 3.80 18.94 -9.21
C ASP A 24 2.30 18.69 -9.20
N THR A 25 1.80 18.20 -10.32
CA THR A 25 0.43 17.76 -10.54
C THR A 25 0.10 16.54 -9.67
N ASN A 26 0.70 16.42 -8.48
CA ASN A 26 0.57 15.32 -7.51
C ASN A 26 -0.64 15.49 -6.58
N ASN A 27 -1.74 15.96 -7.15
CA ASN A 27 -3.08 15.87 -6.57
C ASN A 27 -3.84 14.81 -7.38
N THR A 28 -4.40 13.73 -6.83
CA THR A 28 -4.63 13.34 -5.43
C THR A 28 -5.09 11.88 -5.41
N ARG A 29 -4.20 10.88 -5.44
CA ARG A 29 -4.63 9.54 -5.01
C ARG A 29 -4.75 9.60 -3.48
N GLU A 30 -5.97 9.43 -2.97
CA GLU A 30 -6.23 9.46 -1.51
C GLU A 30 -5.36 8.44 -0.78
N TRP A 31 -5.16 7.28 -1.40
CA TRP A 31 -4.38 6.16 -0.91
C TRP A 31 -3.08 6.01 -1.68
N LEU A 32 -1.99 5.83 -0.95
CA LEU A 32 -0.67 5.59 -1.53
C LEU A 32 0.09 4.54 -0.73
N LEU A 33 0.59 3.52 -1.42
CA LEU A 33 1.52 2.54 -0.85
C LEU A 33 2.95 2.97 -1.21
N LYS A 34 3.77 3.32 -0.22
CA LYS A 34 5.18 3.71 -0.40
C LYS A 34 5.97 3.39 0.86
N ASN A 35 7.29 3.20 0.76
CA ASN A 35 8.20 3.16 1.92
C ASN A 35 7.65 2.34 3.12
N ASP A 36 7.30 1.08 2.87
CA ASP A 36 6.83 0.12 3.88
C ASP A 36 5.47 0.41 4.55
N ASN A 37 4.74 1.44 4.10
CA ASN A 37 3.49 1.87 4.72
C ASN A 37 2.41 2.24 3.71
N LEU A 38 1.16 2.13 4.17
CA LEU A 38 0.01 2.74 3.53
C LEU A 38 -0.15 4.17 4.04
N TYR A 39 -0.45 5.09 3.15
CA TYR A 39 -0.69 6.49 3.46
C TYR A 39 -2.09 6.90 3.01
N TYR A 40 -2.81 7.63 3.87
CA TYR A 40 -4.00 8.40 3.54
C TYR A 40 -3.64 9.88 3.47
N LYS A 41 -3.78 10.53 2.31
CA LYS A 41 -3.47 11.97 2.13
C LYS A 41 -2.10 12.36 2.71
N ASN A 42 -1.09 11.52 2.50
CA ASN A 42 0.29 11.64 3.01
C ASN A 42 0.51 11.42 4.51
N THR A 43 -0.52 11.05 5.26
CA THR A 43 -0.38 10.57 6.65
C THR A 43 -0.30 9.05 6.67
N ALA A 44 0.71 8.50 7.36
CA ALA A 44 0.85 7.05 7.48
C ALA A 44 -0.31 6.46 8.29
N VAL A 45 -0.86 5.35 7.81
CA VAL A 45 -1.92 4.61 8.50
C VAL A 45 -1.33 3.87 9.68
N ASP A 46 -1.86 4.12 10.88
CA ASP A 46 -1.63 3.26 12.04
C ASP A 46 -2.65 2.12 12.02
N TRP A 47 -2.18 0.90 11.82
CA TRP A 47 -3.03 -0.29 11.73
C TRP A 47 -3.57 -0.79 13.08
N ARG A 48 -3.16 -0.15 14.20
CA ARG A 48 -3.55 -0.54 15.56
C ARG A 48 -4.79 0.19 16.06
N VAL A 49 -5.27 1.20 15.33
CA VAL A 49 -6.45 2.00 15.69
C VAL A 49 -7.65 1.59 14.83
N GLU A 50 -8.86 1.88 15.31
CA GLU A 50 -10.11 1.52 14.60
C GLU A 50 -10.47 2.47 13.46
N SER A 51 -9.87 3.67 13.41
CA SER A 51 -10.18 4.69 12.41
C SER A 51 -8.93 5.35 11.88
N VAL A 52 -8.95 5.75 10.60
CA VAL A 52 -7.82 6.44 9.95
C VAL A 52 -7.95 7.94 10.19
N ASP A 53 -6.88 8.56 10.68
CA ASP A 53 -6.85 10.01 10.91
C ASP A 53 -7.21 10.79 9.64
N GLY A 54 -8.11 11.76 9.79
CA GLY A 54 -8.64 12.54 8.67
C GLY A 54 -9.63 11.82 7.74
N CYS A 55 -9.96 10.54 7.95
CA CYS A 55 -10.95 9.82 7.15
C CYS A 55 -12.16 9.34 7.98
N LYS A 56 -13.24 10.13 8.00
CA LYS A 56 -14.46 9.86 8.78
C LYS A 56 -15.21 8.59 8.39
N THR A 57 -14.98 8.10 7.18
CA THR A 57 -15.67 6.92 6.64
C THR A 57 -14.77 5.69 6.58
N CYS A 58 -13.54 5.81 7.11
CA CYS A 58 -12.58 4.73 7.18
C CYS A 58 -12.67 4.01 8.52
N VAL A 59 -12.79 2.69 8.45
CA VAL A 59 -12.76 1.80 9.61
C VAL A 59 -11.71 0.72 9.36
N ILE A 60 -10.92 0.42 10.38
CA ILE A 60 -10.00 -0.72 10.39
C ILE A 60 -10.63 -1.81 11.25
N THR A 61 -10.89 -2.97 10.64
CA THR A 61 -11.39 -4.15 11.34
C THR A 61 -10.28 -5.17 11.52
N GLN A 62 -10.26 -5.84 12.66
CA GLN A 62 -9.31 -6.91 12.96
C GLN A 62 -10.00 -8.25 12.82
N ASP A 63 -9.46 -9.10 11.94
CA ASP A 63 -10.01 -10.42 11.67
C ASP A 63 -8.95 -11.50 11.93
N VAL A 64 -9.41 -12.68 12.34
CA VAL A 64 -8.58 -13.88 12.50
C VAL A 64 -9.16 -15.01 11.67
N ALA A 65 -8.33 -15.65 10.85
CA ALA A 65 -8.69 -16.87 10.13
C ALA A 65 -7.88 -18.06 10.66
N TYR A 66 -8.60 -19.12 11.03
CA TYR A 66 -8.02 -20.41 11.42
C TYR A 66 -7.93 -21.30 10.20
N GLN A 67 -6.71 -21.75 9.90
CA GLN A 67 -6.43 -22.61 8.75
C GLN A 67 -5.68 -23.86 9.26
N PRO A 68 -5.74 -25.00 8.54
CA PRO A 68 -5.01 -26.21 8.93
C PRO A 68 -3.51 -25.97 9.18
N GLU A 69 -2.95 -24.97 8.51
CA GLU A 69 -1.52 -24.64 8.52
C GLU A 69 -1.17 -23.61 9.62
N GLY A 70 -2.19 -22.98 10.22
CA GLY A 70 -2.07 -22.08 11.35
C GLY A 70 -3.03 -20.90 11.32
N MET A 71 -2.70 -19.89 12.12
CA MET A 71 -3.55 -18.71 12.33
C MET A 71 -3.02 -17.51 11.54
N SER A 72 -3.91 -16.85 10.80
CA SER A 72 -3.63 -15.55 10.16
C SER A 72 -4.45 -14.44 10.82
N SER A 73 -3.81 -13.29 11.02
CA SER A 73 -4.44 -12.09 11.55
C SER A 73 -4.36 -10.97 10.52
N TYR A 74 -5.47 -10.27 10.32
CA TYR A 74 -5.63 -9.25 9.28
C TYR A 74 -6.18 -7.97 9.88
N ASN A 75 -5.58 -6.84 9.52
CA ASN A 75 -6.18 -5.52 9.68
C ASN A 75 -6.76 -5.12 8.33
N THR A 76 -8.08 -5.07 8.21
CA THR A 76 -8.78 -4.74 6.97
C THR A 76 -9.26 -3.30 7.03
N LEU A 77 -8.88 -2.50 6.04
CA LEU A 77 -9.33 -1.13 5.89
C LEU A 77 -10.54 -1.06 4.97
N ILE A 78 -11.62 -0.49 5.48
CA ILE A 78 -12.90 -0.31 4.78
C ILE A 78 -13.19 1.19 4.72
N GLN A 79 -13.48 1.72 3.52
CA GLN A 79 -13.92 3.10 3.31
C GLN A 79 -15.29 3.09 2.63
N ASN A 80 -16.28 3.77 3.22
CA ASN A 80 -17.65 3.78 2.68
C ASN A 80 -18.20 2.36 2.40
N GLN A 81 -17.98 1.42 3.32
CA GLN A 81 -18.36 0.00 3.18
C GLN A 81 -17.62 -0.79 2.09
N ASN A 82 -16.64 -0.19 1.42
CA ASN A 82 -15.82 -0.86 0.40
C ASN A 82 -14.46 -1.26 0.97
N TRP A 83 -13.98 -2.44 0.61
CA TRP A 83 -12.63 -2.90 0.91
C TRP A 83 -11.61 -2.01 0.19
N VAL A 84 -10.66 -1.45 0.94
CA VAL A 84 -9.59 -0.58 0.41
C VAL A 84 -8.25 -1.30 0.45
N ALA A 85 -7.89 -1.81 1.63
CA ALA A 85 -6.59 -2.42 1.84
C ALA A 85 -6.62 -3.48 2.94
N VAL A 86 -5.60 -4.31 2.98
CA VAL A 86 -5.32 -5.20 4.11
C VAL A 86 -3.85 -5.10 4.49
N HIS A 87 -3.59 -5.18 5.79
CA HIS A 87 -2.27 -5.48 6.34
C HIS A 87 -2.36 -6.81 7.07
N GLU A 88 -1.52 -7.76 6.69
CA GLU A 88 -1.49 -9.10 7.26
C GLU A 88 -0.14 -9.36 7.93
N LEU A 89 -0.19 -9.99 9.12
CA LEU A 89 0.97 -10.54 9.82
C LEU A 89 0.73 -12.03 10.08
N SER A 90 1.18 -12.88 9.16
CA SER A 90 1.03 -14.33 9.28
C SER A 90 2.31 -14.98 9.77
N LYS A 91 2.22 -15.79 10.84
CA LYS A 91 3.39 -16.44 11.47
C LYS A 91 3.67 -17.86 10.99
N THR A 92 2.73 -18.54 10.32
CA THR A 92 2.87 -19.97 10.02
C THR A 92 2.12 -20.48 8.79
N ASN A 93 1.69 -19.64 7.85
CA ASN A 93 0.76 -20.10 6.80
C ASN A 93 1.39 -20.35 5.44
N VAL A 94 0.66 -21.18 4.69
CA VAL A 94 0.62 -21.19 3.23
C VAL A 94 0.05 -19.84 2.84
N ILE A 95 0.88 -18.98 2.27
CA ILE A 95 0.51 -17.58 2.10
C ILE A 95 -0.74 -17.49 1.24
N ARG A 96 -1.70 -16.69 1.68
CA ARG A 96 -2.94 -16.41 0.97
C ARG A 96 -3.17 -14.92 1.08
N LEU A 97 -3.00 -14.16 0.00
CA LEU A 97 -3.33 -12.74 0.04
C LEU A 97 -4.85 -12.62 0.30
N LYS A 98 -5.24 -12.01 1.43
CA LYS A 98 -6.66 -11.69 1.69
C LYS A 98 -7.06 -10.56 0.75
N MET A 99 -7.99 -10.88 -0.14
CA MET A 99 -8.54 -9.97 -1.12
C MET A 99 -10.02 -9.72 -0.82
N PRO A 100 -10.71 -8.77 -1.49
CA PRO A 100 -12.13 -8.52 -1.29
C PRO A 100 -12.98 -9.81 -1.40
N TYR A 101 -14.17 -9.82 -0.80
CA TYR A 101 -15.08 -10.97 -0.79
C TYR A 101 -15.23 -11.59 -2.20
N GLN A 102 -15.21 -12.93 -2.28
CA GLN A 102 -15.22 -13.74 -3.52
C GLN A 102 -13.93 -13.73 -4.36
N THR A 103 -12.87 -13.10 -3.91
CA THR A 103 -11.57 -13.18 -4.60
C THR A 103 -10.81 -14.43 -4.15
N PRO A 104 -10.39 -15.31 -5.06
CA PRO A 104 -9.55 -16.46 -4.72
C PRO A 104 -8.24 -16.04 -4.06
N TYR A 105 -7.68 -16.92 -3.24
CA TYR A 105 -6.42 -16.68 -2.57
C TYR A 105 -5.23 -16.80 -3.54
N LEU A 106 -4.25 -15.91 -3.39
CA LEU A 106 -2.95 -16.01 -4.03
C LEU A 106 -1.95 -16.68 -3.10
N TYR A 107 -1.39 -17.80 -3.56
CA TYR A 107 -0.31 -18.56 -2.96
C TYR A 107 1.03 -17.89 -3.18
N VAL A 108 2.03 -18.12 -2.32
CA VAL A 108 3.37 -17.59 -2.52
C VAL A 108 4.41 -18.67 -2.42
N GLU A 109 5.22 -18.78 -3.48
CA GLU A 109 6.37 -19.65 -3.55
C GLU A 109 7.63 -18.81 -3.72
N ARG A 110 8.72 -19.18 -3.06
CA ARG A 110 9.98 -18.47 -3.21
C ARG A 110 10.65 -18.83 -4.53
N VAL A 111 11.03 -17.82 -5.31
CA VAL A 111 11.89 -18.00 -6.48
C VAL A 111 13.12 -17.13 -6.32
N LYS A 112 14.18 -17.73 -5.75
CA LYS A 112 15.57 -17.25 -5.65
C LYS A 112 15.77 -15.82 -5.10
N GLY A 113 16.45 -15.72 -3.95
CA GLY A 113 16.85 -14.43 -3.39
C GLY A 113 15.69 -13.66 -2.76
N LYS A 114 15.45 -12.41 -3.20
CA LYS A 114 14.38 -11.51 -2.71
C LYS A 114 13.10 -11.56 -3.56
N THR A 115 13.08 -12.39 -4.59
CA THR A 115 11.93 -12.52 -5.48
C THR A 115 11.05 -13.69 -5.01
N LEU A 116 9.76 -13.44 -5.00
CA LEU A 116 8.72 -14.41 -4.71
C LEU A 116 7.79 -14.50 -5.92
N THR A 117 7.11 -15.63 -6.05
CA THR A 117 6.05 -15.83 -7.03
C THR A 117 4.74 -15.91 -6.29
N LEU A 118 3.86 -14.94 -6.52
CA LEU A 118 2.44 -15.05 -6.16
C LEU A 118 1.76 -15.90 -7.24
N PHE A 119 0.97 -16.89 -6.89
CA PHE A 119 0.29 -17.73 -7.87
C PHE A 119 -1.11 -18.16 -7.42
N ASP A 120 -1.97 -18.47 -8.38
CA ASP A 120 -3.19 -19.23 -8.16
C ASP A 120 -3.31 -20.38 -9.18
N GLN A 121 -4.51 -20.94 -9.39
CA GLN A 121 -4.70 -22.01 -10.37
C GLN A 121 -4.49 -21.57 -11.83
N GLN A 122 -4.45 -20.26 -12.11
CA GLN A 122 -4.50 -19.69 -13.47
C GLN A 122 -3.34 -18.77 -13.81
N GLN A 123 -2.68 -18.16 -12.81
CA GLN A 123 -1.72 -17.07 -13.01
C GLN A 123 -0.55 -17.14 -12.05
N ASN A 124 0.60 -16.66 -12.52
CA ASN A 124 1.82 -16.47 -11.72
C ASN A 124 2.30 -15.01 -11.87
N HIS A 125 2.59 -14.35 -10.75
CA HIS A 125 3.08 -12.98 -10.67
C HIS A 125 4.40 -12.95 -9.89
N SER A 126 5.42 -12.33 -10.44
CA SER A 126 6.69 -12.15 -9.72
C SER A 126 6.64 -10.87 -8.89
N ILE A 127 6.97 -10.97 -7.60
CA ILE A 127 6.99 -9.85 -6.65
C ILE A 127 8.33 -9.82 -5.92
N LYS A 128 8.84 -8.61 -5.64
CA LYS A 128 10.10 -8.43 -4.92
C LYS A 128 9.86 -7.89 -3.52
N ILE A 129 10.49 -8.52 -2.53
CA ILE A 129 10.40 -8.10 -1.13
C ILE A 129 10.95 -6.67 -1.00
N GLY A 130 10.17 -5.80 -0.34
CA GLY A 130 10.47 -4.38 -0.13
C GLY A 130 10.09 -3.47 -1.30
N GLU A 131 9.49 -3.99 -2.38
CA GLU A 131 9.07 -3.21 -3.53
C GLU A 131 7.57 -3.32 -3.77
N VAL A 132 6.94 -2.20 -4.14
CA VAL A 132 5.53 -2.17 -4.51
C VAL A 132 5.39 -2.76 -5.92
N THR A 133 4.62 -3.83 -6.03
CA THR A 133 4.34 -4.50 -7.31
C THR A 133 2.85 -4.40 -7.62
N SER A 134 2.52 -3.95 -8.83
CA SER A 134 1.14 -3.93 -9.32
C SER A 134 0.77 -5.30 -9.90
N VAL A 135 -0.34 -5.86 -9.45
CA VAL A 135 -0.88 -7.13 -9.95
C VAL A 135 -2.34 -6.95 -10.37
N ASN A 136 -2.73 -7.65 -11.43
CA ASN A 136 -4.12 -7.76 -11.83
C ASN A 136 -4.59 -9.18 -11.53
N PHE A 137 -5.71 -9.29 -10.82
CA PHE A 137 -6.29 -10.55 -10.41
C PHE A 137 -7.80 -10.51 -10.52
N ASN A 138 -8.41 -11.43 -11.29
CA ASN A 138 -9.86 -11.47 -11.52
C ASN A 138 -10.47 -10.10 -11.89
N ASN A 139 -9.81 -9.36 -12.80
CA ASN A 139 -10.19 -8.01 -13.23
C ASN A 139 -10.17 -6.96 -12.10
N GLN A 140 -9.45 -7.22 -11.02
CA GLN A 140 -9.21 -6.28 -9.94
C GLN A 140 -7.73 -5.96 -9.87
N HIS A 141 -7.41 -4.68 -9.74
CA HIS A 141 -6.03 -4.21 -9.73
C HIS A 141 -5.59 -3.93 -8.30
N PHE A 142 -4.36 -4.32 -7.97
CA PHE A 142 -3.81 -4.16 -6.65
C PHE A 142 -2.36 -3.70 -6.71
N ASN A 143 -1.99 -2.88 -5.73
CA ASN A 143 -0.60 -2.66 -5.37
C ASN A 143 -0.28 -3.49 -4.13
N ILE A 144 0.73 -4.34 -4.23
CA ILE A 144 1.15 -5.24 -3.16
C ILE A 144 2.57 -4.92 -2.75
N LEU A 145 2.80 -4.83 -1.44
CA LEU A 145 4.11 -4.67 -0.85
C LEU A 145 4.35 -5.80 0.15
N ILE A 146 5.30 -6.68 -0.15
CA ILE A 146 5.78 -7.67 0.81
C ILE A 146 6.89 -7.05 1.63
N LYS A 147 6.64 -6.86 2.93
CA LYS A 147 7.59 -6.26 3.87
C LYS A 147 8.63 -7.26 4.34
N SER A 148 8.19 -8.47 4.67
CA SER A 148 9.08 -9.55 5.10
C SER A 148 8.54 -10.91 4.70
N PHE A 149 9.45 -11.84 4.43
CA PHE A 149 9.14 -13.23 4.12
C PHE A 149 10.25 -14.13 4.67
N GLU A 150 9.87 -15.16 5.42
CA GLU A 150 10.78 -16.13 6.02
C GLU A 150 10.21 -17.55 5.90
N GLU A 151 10.96 -18.46 5.31
CA GLU A 151 10.56 -19.87 5.22
C GLU A 151 10.69 -20.54 6.60
N VAL A 152 9.61 -21.16 7.07
CA VAL A 152 9.63 -21.92 8.33
C VAL A 152 10.00 -23.38 8.05
N ASP A 153 9.45 -23.95 6.98
CA ASP A 153 9.76 -25.32 6.59
C ASP A 153 11.03 -25.39 5.73
N LYS A 154 11.78 -26.49 5.89
CA LYS A 154 12.93 -26.79 5.01
C LYS A 154 12.47 -27.01 3.57
N GLN A 155 13.34 -26.73 2.61
CA GLN A 155 13.07 -26.96 1.18
C GLN A 155 12.82 -28.43 0.80
N SER A 156 13.07 -29.38 1.70
CA SER A 156 12.75 -30.80 1.49
C SER A 156 11.29 -31.15 1.79
N VAL A 157 10.53 -30.25 2.43
CA VAL A 157 9.12 -30.49 2.77
C VAL A 157 8.25 -30.35 1.52
N ALA A 158 7.27 -31.25 1.36
CA ALA A 158 6.30 -31.17 0.27
C ALA A 158 5.46 -29.88 0.40
N LEU A 159 4.98 -29.38 -0.73
CA LEU A 159 4.05 -28.25 -0.71
C LEU A 159 2.68 -28.69 -0.13
N PRO A 160 1.95 -27.77 0.52
CA PRO A 160 2.35 -26.38 0.75
C PRO A 160 3.25 -26.21 1.98
N ARG A 161 4.26 -25.35 1.88
CA ARG A 161 5.22 -25.07 2.96
C ARG A 161 4.77 -23.88 3.81
N ARG A 162 5.11 -23.92 5.10
CA ARG A 162 4.89 -22.83 6.03
C ARG A 162 5.94 -21.74 5.85
N ALA A 163 5.47 -20.49 5.89
CA ALA A 163 6.31 -19.30 5.93
C ALA A 163 5.70 -18.25 6.86
N THR A 164 6.54 -17.35 7.35
CA THR A 164 6.13 -16.06 7.91
C THR A 164 6.07 -15.04 6.79
N LEU A 165 5.00 -14.25 6.73
CA LEU A 165 4.84 -13.18 5.77
C LEU A 165 4.20 -11.95 6.41
N GLU A 166 4.75 -10.79 6.09
CA GLU A 166 4.11 -9.51 6.31
C GLU A 166 3.92 -8.79 4.97
N PHE A 167 2.70 -8.35 4.68
CA PHE A 167 2.43 -7.58 3.48
C PHE A 167 1.29 -6.57 3.66
N ILE A 168 1.26 -5.58 2.77
CA ILE A 168 0.13 -4.69 2.57
C ILE A 168 -0.35 -4.86 1.13
N ALA A 169 -1.65 -5.09 0.95
CA ALA A 169 -2.30 -5.04 -0.36
C ALA A 169 -3.30 -3.90 -0.39
N LEU A 170 -3.18 -3.02 -1.38
CA LEU A 170 -4.05 -1.87 -1.63
C LEU A 170 -4.78 -2.11 -2.95
N LYS A 171 -6.12 -2.05 -2.93
CA LYS A 171 -6.92 -2.05 -4.16
C LYS A 171 -6.74 -0.71 -4.87
N ILE A 172 -6.55 -0.77 -6.17
CA ILE A 172 -6.47 0.40 -7.05
C ILE A 172 -7.55 0.25 -8.14
N ASP A 173 -8.20 1.35 -8.47
CA ASP A 173 -9.19 1.43 -9.56
C ASP A 173 -8.51 1.64 -10.92
#